data_AF-A0A8H7FMS1-F1
#
_entry.id   AF-A0A8H7FMS1-F1
#
_cell.length_a   1.000
_cell.length_b   1.000
_cell.length_c   1.000
_cell.angle_alpha   90.00
_cell.angle_beta   90.00
_cell.angle_gamma   90.00
#
_symmetry.space_group_name_H-M   'P 1'
#
loop_
_entity.id
_entity.type
_entity.pdbx_description
1 polymer ?
#
loop_
_entity_poly.entity_id
_entity_poly.type
_entity_poly.pdbx_seq_one_letter_code
_entity_poly.pdbx_strand_id
1 'polypeptide(L)'
;MPFVYTPTSSPTRLPKANAQEFITPSQMRKFIVEGPIDDNDIYFEYLLKGWYDFVLPFTPSSIDAAGSNFDVPDVVPALLVHLAKSVCQLPLMGTLITKVVTIWPNIWTWLRLLYRSNIKARDSGAPFTKILRERQMAVFHFLSFCAHEKPSHPLSDAIVDTPGTLEMMAAMWIGEGYDERRLFGFRSGKWGTPSYTIEARFAEMLVAACGSSDAVVDLVCRRIELNLGQPKPDHDCLVEDVE
;
A
#
# COMPACT_ATOMS: atom_id res chain seq x y z
N MET A 1 -26.68 47.48 19.10
CA MET A 1 -25.22 47.44 19.29
C MET A 1 -24.66 46.41 18.31
N PRO A 2 -23.80 46.78 17.35
CA PRO A 2 -23.23 45.83 16.40
C PRO A 2 -21.94 45.20 16.97
N PHE A 3 -21.83 43.88 16.86
CA PHE A 3 -20.61 43.14 17.22
C PHE A 3 -19.53 43.41 16.17
N VAL A 4 -18.46 44.08 16.58
CA VAL A 4 -17.23 44.27 15.81
C VAL A 4 -16.41 42.99 15.95
N TYR A 5 -16.25 42.24 14.87
CA TYR A 5 -15.37 41.07 14.82
C TYR A 5 -13.95 41.54 14.46
N THR A 6 -13.04 41.53 15.43
CA THR A 6 -11.61 41.74 15.20
C THR A 6 -10.93 40.40 14.87
N PRO A 7 -10.31 40.22 13.68
CA PRO A 7 -9.47 39.07 13.43
C PRO A 7 -8.10 39.31 14.08
N THR A 8 -7.82 38.60 15.18
CA THR A 8 -6.50 38.59 15.83
C THR A 8 -6.00 37.16 15.90
N SER A 9 -5.09 36.82 14.98
CA SER A 9 -3.83 36.11 15.25
C SER A 9 -3.27 35.62 13.92
N SER A 10 -2.18 36.24 13.49
CA SER A 10 -1.30 35.75 12.44
C SER A 10 -0.88 34.31 12.76
N PRO A 11 -0.76 33.42 11.75
CA PRO A 11 -0.28 32.07 11.97
C PRO A 11 1.14 32.13 12.52
N THR A 12 1.31 31.64 13.75
CA THR A 12 2.60 31.38 14.37
C THR A 12 3.42 30.53 13.39
N ARG A 13 4.44 31.13 12.77
CA ARG A 13 5.43 30.39 12.00
C ARG A 13 6.01 29.34 12.94
N LEU A 14 5.75 28.08 12.64
CA LEU A 14 6.45 26.96 13.25
C LEU A 14 7.96 27.26 13.19
N PRO A 15 8.70 27.06 14.28
CA PRO A 15 10.14 27.24 14.27
C PRO A 15 10.73 26.38 13.15
N LYS A 16 11.51 27.01 12.27
CA LYS A 16 12.32 26.30 11.29
C LYS A 16 13.18 25.32 12.08
N ALA A 17 12.84 24.04 12.03
CA ALA A 17 13.66 22.99 12.59
C ALA A 17 15.09 23.19 12.05
N ASN A 18 16.05 23.25 12.96
CA ASN A 18 17.46 23.20 12.63
C ASN A 18 17.67 22.08 11.61
N ALA A 19 18.51 22.32 10.60
CA ALA A 19 18.85 21.36 9.56
C ALA A 19 19.36 20.06 10.21
N GLN A 20 18.42 19.18 10.52
CA GLN A 20 18.65 17.84 10.99
C GLN A 20 19.38 17.18 9.82
N GLU A 21 20.63 16.78 10.03
CA GLU A 21 21.44 16.12 9.00
C GLU A 21 20.56 15.08 8.32
N PHE A 22 20.25 15.31 7.05
CA PHE A 22 19.38 14.45 6.29
C PHE A 22 19.97 13.05 6.34
N ILE A 23 19.23 12.12 6.91
CA ILE A 23 19.64 10.73 6.93
C ILE A 23 19.64 10.26 5.48
N THR A 24 20.82 9.89 5.03
CA THR A 24 21.07 9.53 3.64
C THR A 24 20.38 8.20 3.32
N PRO A 25 19.95 7.98 2.06
CA PRO A 25 19.43 6.70 1.63
C PRO A 25 20.37 5.51 1.92
N SER A 26 21.69 5.73 1.98
CA SER A 26 22.67 4.71 2.36
C SER A 26 22.60 4.36 3.86
N GLN A 27 22.44 5.34 4.74
CA GLN A 27 22.28 5.10 6.19
C GLN A 27 21.01 4.29 6.48
N MET A 28 19.89 4.62 5.84
CA MET A 28 18.64 3.88 6.04
C MET A 28 18.69 2.46 5.47
N ARG A 29 19.35 2.25 4.32
CA ARG A 29 19.59 0.89 3.80
C ARG A 29 20.47 0.08 4.73
N LYS A 30 21.55 0.67 5.23
CA LYS A 30 22.45 0.04 6.20
C LYS A 30 21.67 -0.38 7.45
N PHE A 31 20.81 0.50 7.96
CA PHE A 31 19.90 0.19 9.06
C PHE A 31 19.06 -1.05 8.77
N ILE A 32 18.30 -1.10 7.67
CA ILE A 32 17.43 -2.26 7.36
C ILE A 32 18.22 -3.58 7.30
N VAL A 33 19.45 -3.55 6.77
CA VAL A 33 20.31 -4.74 6.62
C VAL A 33 20.96 -5.18 7.94
N GLU A 34 21.30 -4.24 8.82
CA GLU A 34 21.97 -4.51 10.11
C GLU A 34 20.98 -4.82 11.25
N GLY A 35 19.69 -4.88 10.96
CA GLY A 35 18.68 -5.20 11.96
C GLY A 35 18.89 -6.58 12.59
N PRO A 36 18.50 -6.78 13.87
CA PRO A 36 18.64 -8.07 14.54
C PRO A 36 17.73 -9.11 13.88
N ILE A 37 18.29 -10.22 13.38
CA ILE A 37 17.55 -11.25 12.63
C ILE A 37 16.99 -12.35 13.56
N ASP A 38 17.57 -12.48 14.75
CA ASP A 38 17.35 -13.65 15.62
C ASP A 38 16.04 -13.60 16.41
N ASP A 39 15.41 -12.43 16.52
CA ASP A 39 14.15 -12.23 17.23
C ASP A 39 13.23 -11.32 16.43
N ASN A 40 12.06 -11.84 16.07
CA ASN A 40 11.12 -11.16 15.21
C ASN A 40 10.45 -9.93 15.85
N ASP A 41 10.18 -9.95 17.16
CA ASP A 41 9.58 -8.82 17.86
C ASP A 41 10.62 -7.70 18.00
N ILE A 42 11.87 -8.04 18.34
CA ILE A 42 12.98 -7.08 18.38
C ILE A 42 13.24 -6.50 16.99
N TYR A 43 13.24 -7.34 15.95
CA TYR A 43 13.37 -6.86 14.56
C TYR A 43 12.24 -5.91 14.19
N PHE A 44 11.01 -6.21 14.61
CA PHE A 44 9.87 -5.36 14.33
C PHE A 44 9.95 -4.01 15.03
N GLU A 45 10.34 -3.99 16.31
CA GLU A 45 10.60 -2.74 17.02
C GLU A 45 11.72 -1.93 16.38
N TYR A 46 12.77 -2.60 15.90
CA TYR A 46 13.84 -1.98 15.15
C TYR A 46 13.33 -1.31 13.86
N LEU A 47 12.50 -1.99 13.08
CA LEU A 47 11.89 -1.41 11.88
C LEU A 47 10.97 -0.22 12.21
N LEU A 48 10.16 -0.33 13.28
CA LEU A 48 9.31 0.78 13.74
C LEU A 48 10.15 1.98 14.16
N LYS A 49 11.25 1.77 14.88
CA LYS A 49 12.20 2.85 15.21
C LYS A 49 12.73 3.51 13.95
N GLY A 50 13.13 2.73 12.95
CA GLY A 50 13.54 3.26 11.65
C GLY A 50 12.44 4.09 10.97
N TRP A 51 11.18 3.69 11.11
CA TRP A 51 10.05 4.47 10.60
C TRP A 51 9.93 5.84 11.28
N TYR A 52 9.96 5.86 12.61
CA TYR A 52 9.89 7.09 13.41
C TYR A 52 11.04 8.05 13.12
N ASP A 53 12.26 7.52 12.97
CA ASP A 53 13.45 8.36 12.80
C ASP A 53 13.62 8.84 11.36
N PHE A 54 13.28 8.01 10.36
CA PHE A 54 13.68 8.25 8.97
C PHE A 54 12.54 8.59 8.01
N VAL A 55 11.30 8.25 8.35
CA VAL A 55 10.16 8.38 7.41
C VAL A 55 9.10 9.34 7.95
N LEU A 56 8.69 9.16 9.20
CA LEU A 56 7.65 9.97 9.83
C LEU A 56 7.91 11.49 9.72
N PRO A 57 9.12 12.03 10.00
CA PRO A 57 9.37 13.47 9.94
C PRO A 57 9.24 14.08 8.54
N PHE A 58 9.36 13.26 7.50
CA PHE A 58 9.34 13.69 6.10
C PHE A 58 8.03 13.34 5.40
N THR A 59 7.04 12.84 6.14
CA THR A 59 5.78 12.44 5.51
C THR A 59 4.97 13.67 5.14
N PRO A 60 4.53 13.79 3.88
CA PRO A 60 3.65 14.88 3.48
C PRO A 60 2.37 14.90 4.30
N SER A 61 1.88 16.10 4.64
CA SER A 61 0.61 16.27 5.36
C SER A 61 -0.61 15.80 4.55
N SER A 62 -0.49 15.81 3.23
CA SER A 62 -1.44 15.20 2.30
C SER A 62 -0.72 14.84 1.00
N ILE A 63 -1.36 14.02 0.17
CA ILE A 63 -0.80 13.66 -1.13
C ILE A 63 -0.79 14.87 -2.08
N ASP A 64 -1.79 15.74 -1.97
CA ASP A 64 -1.87 16.94 -2.79
C ASP A 64 -0.76 17.93 -2.42
N ALA A 65 -0.34 17.95 -1.15
CA ALA A 65 0.81 18.72 -0.69
C ALA A 65 2.15 18.20 -1.23
N ALA A 66 2.25 16.92 -1.59
CA ALA A 66 3.47 16.34 -2.17
C ALA A 66 3.71 16.82 -3.62
N GLY A 67 2.64 17.17 -4.35
CA GLY A 67 2.69 17.56 -5.76
C GLY A 67 2.82 16.37 -6.72
N SER A 68 2.64 16.63 -8.02
CA SER A 68 2.60 15.59 -9.08
C SER A 68 3.97 14.99 -9.45
N ASN A 69 5.06 15.60 -8.97
CA ASN A 69 6.44 15.21 -9.22
C ASN A 69 7.18 14.83 -7.94
N PHE A 70 6.45 14.43 -6.90
CA PHE A 70 7.08 13.93 -5.68
C PHE A 70 7.82 12.62 -5.95
N ASP A 71 9.15 12.66 -5.83
CA ASP A 71 9.98 11.47 -5.92
C ASP A 71 10.04 10.77 -4.56
N VAL A 72 9.41 9.60 -4.48
CA VAL A 72 9.48 8.76 -3.28
C VAL A 72 10.90 8.21 -3.12
N PRO A 73 11.60 8.48 -2.00
CA PRO A 73 12.92 7.91 -1.77
C PRO A 73 12.85 6.38 -1.75
N ASP A 74 13.76 5.71 -2.46
CA ASP A 74 13.76 4.23 -2.63
C ASP A 74 13.87 3.45 -1.32
N VAL A 75 14.27 4.12 -0.24
CA VAL A 75 14.39 3.52 1.10
C VAL A 75 13.05 3.34 1.80
N VAL A 76 12.06 4.17 1.47
CA VAL A 76 10.70 4.06 2.02
C VAL A 76 10.01 2.77 1.60
N PRO A 77 9.92 2.40 0.30
CA PRO A 77 9.29 1.14 -0.10
C PRO A 77 10.05 -0.07 0.47
N ALA A 78 11.38 -0.02 0.59
CA ALA A 78 12.15 -1.08 1.24
C ALA A 78 11.71 -1.27 2.69
N LEU A 79 11.69 -0.20 3.51
CA LEU A 79 11.25 -0.30 4.90
C LEU A 79 9.80 -0.78 5.02
N LEU A 80 8.89 -0.29 4.17
CA LEU A 80 7.49 -0.73 4.14
C LEU A 80 7.35 -2.22 3.82
N VAL A 81 8.11 -2.74 2.86
CA VAL A 81 8.09 -4.18 2.54
C VAL A 81 8.53 -5.01 3.76
N HIS A 82 9.58 -4.58 4.46
CA HIS A 82 10.05 -5.28 5.65
C HIS A 82 9.02 -5.21 6.79
N LEU A 83 8.46 -4.02 7.06
CA LEU A 83 7.39 -3.85 8.04
C LEU A 83 6.20 -4.75 7.73
N ALA A 84 5.69 -4.73 6.50
CA ALA A 84 4.53 -5.52 6.11
C ALA A 84 4.77 -7.03 6.27
N LYS A 85 5.95 -7.52 5.86
CA LYS A 85 6.34 -8.92 6.03
C LYS A 85 6.38 -9.33 7.49
N SER A 86 6.99 -8.52 8.35
CA SER A 86 7.04 -8.79 9.79
C SER A 86 5.65 -8.84 10.40
N VAL A 87 4.74 -7.93 10.02
CA VAL A 87 3.34 -7.99 10.45
C VAL A 87 2.65 -9.28 9.97
N CYS A 88 2.95 -9.79 8.77
CA CYS A 88 2.31 -11.00 8.23
C CYS A 88 2.79 -12.29 8.92
N GLN A 89 4.05 -12.32 9.35
CA GLN A 89 4.71 -13.54 9.82
C GLN A 89 4.51 -13.80 11.32
N LEU A 90 4.06 -12.80 12.07
CA LEU A 90 4.08 -12.85 13.52
C LEU A 90 2.66 -12.97 14.10
N PRO A 91 2.45 -13.81 15.12
CA PRO A 91 1.44 -13.53 16.12
C PRO A 91 1.96 -12.32 16.94
N LEU A 92 1.98 -11.14 16.31
CA LEU A 92 2.53 -9.94 16.92
C LEU A 92 1.89 -9.73 18.29
N MET A 93 2.73 -9.39 19.26
CA MET A 93 2.24 -8.89 20.55
C MET A 93 1.28 -7.71 20.29
N GLY A 94 0.16 -7.67 21.00
CA GLY A 94 -0.88 -6.64 20.82
C GLY A 94 -0.33 -5.20 20.94
N THR A 95 0.73 -5.00 21.72
CA THR A 95 1.44 -3.72 21.86
C THR A 95 2.10 -3.25 20.55
N LEU A 96 2.71 -4.16 19.78
CA LEU A 96 3.36 -3.83 18.50
C LEU A 96 2.32 -3.49 17.43
N ILE A 97 1.23 -4.24 17.36
CA ILE A 97 0.09 -3.94 16.48
C ILE A 97 -0.45 -2.53 16.76
N THR A 98 -0.57 -2.17 18.04
CA THR A 98 -1.07 -0.86 18.45
C THR A 98 -0.14 0.27 17.99
N LYS A 99 1.19 0.06 18.04
CA LYS A 99 2.16 1.01 17.48
C LYS A 99 1.95 1.20 15.98
N VAL A 100 1.73 0.12 15.22
CA VAL A 100 1.46 0.20 13.76
C VAL A 100 0.17 0.94 13.47
N VAL A 101 -0.92 0.63 14.18
CA VAL A 101 -2.20 1.33 14.02
C VAL A 101 -2.03 2.83 14.28
N THR A 102 -1.22 3.21 15.27
CA THR A 102 -0.94 4.61 15.58
C THR A 102 -0.24 5.35 14.43
N ILE A 103 0.66 4.68 13.72
CA ILE A 103 1.36 5.25 12.55
C ILE A 103 0.67 4.92 11.22
N TRP A 104 -0.47 4.24 11.23
CA TRP A 104 -1.14 3.81 10.01
C TRP A 104 -1.51 4.97 9.07
N PRO A 105 -2.03 6.13 9.51
CA PRO A 105 -2.30 7.26 8.61
C PRO A 105 -1.05 7.74 7.84
N ASN A 106 0.11 7.61 8.49
CA ASN A 106 1.40 7.95 7.92
C ASN A 106 1.82 6.93 6.86
N ILE A 107 1.76 5.63 7.20
CA ILE A 107 2.00 4.52 6.28
C ILE A 107 1.08 4.65 5.06
N TRP A 108 -0.21 4.87 5.28
CA TRP A 108 -1.22 5.00 4.23
C TRP A 108 -0.89 6.12 3.23
N THR A 109 -0.44 7.27 3.72
CA THR A 109 -0.01 8.39 2.87
C THR A 109 1.11 7.96 1.92
N TRP A 110 2.11 7.23 2.44
CA TRP A 110 3.19 6.69 1.62
C TRP A 110 2.71 5.62 0.63
N LEU A 111 1.82 4.71 1.04
CA LEU A 111 1.26 3.71 0.13
C LEU A 111 0.53 4.36 -1.04
N ARG A 112 -0.24 5.43 -0.80
CA ARG A 112 -0.90 6.20 -1.86
C ARG A 112 0.10 6.87 -2.80
N LEU A 113 1.19 7.44 -2.29
CA LEU A 113 2.27 8.04 -3.11
C LEU A 113 2.98 6.98 -3.96
N LEU A 114 3.30 5.83 -3.37
CA LEU A 114 3.91 4.69 -4.06
C LEU A 114 3.00 4.17 -5.18
N TYR A 115 1.72 3.99 -4.91
CA TYR A 115 0.75 3.53 -5.90
C TYR A 115 0.60 4.52 -7.07
N ARG A 116 0.46 5.83 -6.79
CA ARG A 116 0.43 6.87 -7.84
C ARG A 116 1.69 6.85 -8.70
N SER A 117 2.86 6.70 -8.07
CA SER A 117 4.15 6.59 -8.77
C SER A 117 4.20 5.38 -9.70
N ASN A 118 3.70 4.22 -9.24
CA ASN A 118 3.64 2.99 -10.04
C ASN A 118 2.69 3.12 -11.23
N ILE A 119 1.51 3.72 -11.05
CA ILE A 119 0.59 4.00 -12.16
C ILE A 119 1.27 4.88 -13.21
N LYS A 120 1.91 5.99 -12.80
CA LYS A 120 2.63 6.88 -13.71
C LYS A 120 3.73 6.15 -14.49
N ALA A 121 4.46 5.26 -13.83
CA ALA A 121 5.50 4.45 -14.48
C ALA A 121 4.93 3.43 -15.48
N ARG A 122 3.81 2.78 -15.14
CA ARG A 122 3.10 1.87 -16.05
C ARG A 122 2.61 2.61 -17.29
N ASP A 123 1.91 3.72 -17.08
CA ASP A 123 1.25 4.49 -18.14
C ASP A 123 2.26 5.20 -19.06
N SER A 124 3.45 5.55 -18.54
CA SER A 124 4.54 6.11 -19.35
C SER A 124 5.33 5.06 -20.15
N GLY A 125 5.01 3.77 -20.00
CA GLY A 125 5.74 2.71 -20.67
C GLY A 125 7.10 2.41 -20.05
N ALA A 126 7.37 2.88 -18.82
CA ALA A 126 8.68 2.70 -18.18
C ALA A 126 9.09 1.21 -18.12
N PRO A 127 10.39 0.91 -18.21
CA PRO A 127 10.88 -0.46 -18.03
C PRO A 127 10.62 -0.93 -16.61
N PHE A 128 10.41 -2.23 -16.46
CA PHE A 128 10.34 -2.86 -15.14
C PHE A 128 11.67 -2.67 -14.40
N THR A 129 11.61 -2.20 -13.16
CA THR A 129 12.79 -2.09 -12.30
C THR A 129 12.54 -2.74 -10.95
N LYS A 130 13.63 -3.12 -10.26
CA LYS A 130 13.57 -3.65 -8.89
C LYS A 130 12.83 -2.68 -7.95
N ILE A 131 13.07 -1.37 -8.11
CA ILE A 131 12.43 -0.34 -7.29
C ILE A 131 10.91 -0.34 -7.52
N LEU A 132 10.44 -0.31 -8.77
CA LEU A 132 9.00 -0.36 -9.06
C LEU A 132 8.35 -1.61 -8.48
N ARG A 133 9.04 -2.76 -8.54
CA ARG A 133 8.60 -3.99 -7.88
C ARG A 133 8.46 -3.81 -6.37
N GLU A 134 9.47 -3.26 -5.68
CA GLU A 134 9.44 -3.03 -4.23
C GLU A 134 8.30 -2.08 -3.84
N ARG A 135 8.08 -1.00 -4.62
CA ARG A 135 6.95 -0.08 -4.43
C ARG A 135 5.61 -0.82 -4.50
N GLN A 136 5.42 -1.65 -5.54
CA GLN A 136 4.20 -2.43 -5.71
C GLN A 136 4.02 -3.46 -4.58
N MET A 137 5.10 -4.11 -4.17
CA MET A 137 5.08 -5.10 -3.10
C MET A 137 4.73 -4.49 -1.74
N ALA A 138 5.22 -3.28 -1.44
CA ALA A 138 4.84 -2.55 -0.24
C ALA A 138 3.32 -2.33 -0.19
N VAL A 139 2.74 -1.81 -1.29
CA VAL A 139 1.29 -1.58 -1.40
C VAL A 139 0.52 -2.89 -1.27
N PHE A 140 0.90 -3.90 -2.05
CA PHE A 140 0.24 -5.21 -2.03
C PHE A 140 0.24 -5.85 -0.64
N HIS A 141 1.38 -5.90 0.04
CA HIS A 141 1.48 -6.57 1.34
C HIS A 141 0.64 -5.90 2.41
N PHE A 142 0.64 -4.57 2.49
CA PHE A 142 -0.22 -3.87 3.46
C PHE A 142 -1.71 -4.05 3.15
N LEU A 143 -2.11 -3.96 1.87
CA LEU A 143 -3.52 -4.15 1.52
C LEU A 143 -3.99 -5.60 1.72
N SER A 144 -3.09 -6.58 1.61
CA SER A 144 -3.43 -7.99 1.84
C SER A 144 -3.94 -8.27 3.26
N PHE A 145 -3.66 -7.39 4.24
CA PHE A 145 -4.21 -7.52 5.59
C PHE A 145 -5.73 -7.35 5.64
N CYS A 146 -6.32 -6.56 4.73
CA CYS A 146 -7.78 -6.44 4.62
C CYS A 146 -8.45 -7.77 4.31
N ALA A 147 -7.71 -8.67 3.66
CA ALA A 147 -8.21 -9.90 3.11
C ALA A 147 -7.87 -11.13 3.98
N HIS A 148 -7.55 -10.93 5.27
CA HIS A 148 -7.34 -12.06 6.17
C HIS A 148 -8.60 -12.34 6.99
N GLU A 149 -9.13 -13.56 6.89
CA GLU A 149 -10.32 -14.08 7.60
C GLU A 149 -10.18 -14.14 9.13
N LYS A 150 -8.98 -13.92 9.67
CA LYS A 150 -8.72 -14.05 11.11
C LYS A 150 -9.56 -13.05 11.93
N PRO A 151 -9.96 -13.39 13.17
CA PRO A 151 -10.78 -12.54 14.02
C PRO A 151 -10.20 -11.13 14.12
N SER A 152 -11.09 -10.13 14.04
CA SER A 152 -10.84 -8.67 13.99
C SER A 152 -9.47 -8.28 14.53
N HIS A 153 -8.49 -8.23 13.64
CA HIS A 153 -7.15 -7.77 13.97
C HIS A 153 -7.18 -6.23 13.93
N PRO A 154 -6.79 -5.50 14.99
CA PRO A 154 -6.94 -4.04 15.05
C PRO A 154 -6.32 -3.30 13.86
N LEU A 155 -5.22 -3.83 13.31
CA LEU A 155 -4.64 -3.31 12.08
C LEU A 155 -5.50 -3.58 10.84
N SER A 156 -6.12 -4.75 10.71
CA SER A 156 -7.03 -5.05 9.59
C SER A 156 -8.20 -4.06 9.60
N ASP A 157 -8.81 -3.86 10.76
CA ASP A 157 -9.91 -2.91 10.94
C ASP A 157 -9.47 -1.49 10.57
N ALA A 158 -8.31 -1.04 11.09
CA ALA A 158 -7.76 0.28 10.76
C ALA A 158 -7.53 0.45 9.25
N ILE A 159 -7.06 -0.58 8.55
CA ILE A 159 -6.82 -0.53 7.10
C ILE A 159 -8.14 -0.49 6.33
N VAL A 160 -9.09 -1.38 6.67
CA VAL A 160 -10.41 -1.49 6.00
C VAL A 160 -11.26 -0.23 6.21
N ASP A 161 -11.19 0.37 7.39
CA ASP A 161 -11.94 1.59 7.72
C ASP A 161 -11.29 2.86 7.18
N THR A 162 -10.05 2.76 6.69
CA THR A 162 -9.37 3.90 6.07
C THR A 162 -9.98 4.22 4.70
N PRO A 163 -10.48 5.45 4.48
CA PRO A 163 -11.06 5.83 3.19
C PRO A 163 -10.07 5.69 2.03
N GLY A 164 -10.52 5.07 0.94
CA GLY A 164 -9.71 4.85 -0.26
C GLY A 164 -8.97 3.51 -0.29
N THR A 165 -8.99 2.72 0.78
CA THR A 165 -8.30 1.41 0.82
C THR A 165 -8.92 0.44 -0.18
N LEU A 166 -10.23 0.18 -0.09
CA LEU A 166 -10.91 -0.77 -0.98
C LEU A 166 -10.92 -0.27 -2.42
N GLU A 167 -11.02 1.05 -2.63
CA GLU A 167 -10.93 1.67 -3.94
C GLU A 167 -9.55 1.48 -4.56
N MET A 168 -8.47 1.60 -3.78
CA MET A 168 -7.11 1.33 -4.25
C MET A 168 -6.92 -0.16 -4.57
N MET A 169 -7.44 -1.06 -3.73
CA MET A 169 -7.46 -2.49 -4.03
C MET A 169 -8.17 -2.72 -5.36
N ALA A 170 -9.40 -2.23 -5.53
CA ALA A 170 -10.18 -2.42 -6.75
C ALA A 170 -9.42 -1.87 -7.97
N ALA A 171 -8.84 -0.68 -7.86
CA ALA A 171 -8.06 -0.08 -8.93
C ALA A 171 -6.77 -0.86 -9.27
N MET A 172 -6.10 -1.47 -8.29
CA MET A 172 -4.97 -2.37 -8.53
C MET A 172 -5.41 -3.63 -9.28
N TRP A 173 -6.47 -4.28 -8.81
CA TRP A 173 -7.01 -5.49 -9.41
C TRP A 173 -7.50 -5.23 -10.85
N ILE A 174 -8.20 -4.13 -11.08
CA ILE A 174 -8.64 -3.72 -12.41
C ILE A 174 -7.45 -3.39 -13.30
N GLY A 175 -6.51 -2.60 -12.77
CA GLY A 175 -5.33 -2.15 -13.51
C GLY A 175 -4.44 -3.29 -13.99
N GLU A 176 -4.34 -4.38 -13.23
CA GLU A 176 -3.64 -5.60 -13.64
C GLU A 176 -4.34 -6.32 -14.81
N GLY A 177 -5.68 -6.33 -14.87
CA GLY A 177 -6.42 -7.00 -15.95
C GLY A 177 -6.33 -6.29 -17.30
N TYR A 178 -6.04 -4.98 -17.30
CA TYR A 178 -5.76 -4.21 -18.51
C TYR A 178 -4.26 -4.11 -18.84
N ASP A 179 -3.37 -4.55 -17.96
CA ASP A 179 -1.92 -4.49 -18.19
C ASP A 179 -1.43 -5.67 -19.03
N GLU A 180 -1.47 -5.50 -20.35
CA GLU A 180 -0.98 -6.50 -21.32
C GLU A 180 0.50 -6.86 -21.13
N ARG A 181 1.30 -5.92 -20.61
CA ARG A 181 2.73 -6.14 -20.31
C ARG A 181 2.94 -6.92 -19.03
N ARG A 182 1.90 -7.05 -18.19
CA ARG A 182 1.94 -7.71 -16.88
C ARG A 182 3.10 -7.20 -16.04
N LEU A 183 3.31 -5.88 -16.05
CA LEU A 183 4.49 -5.22 -15.48
C LEU A 183 4.72 -5.65 -14.02
N PHE A 184 3.64 -5.90 -13.28
CA PHE A 184 3.67 -6.35 -11.90
C PHE A 184 3.12 -7.76 -11.68
N GLY A 185 2.73 -8.46 -12.75
CA GLY A 185 1.96 -9.71 -12.72
C GLY A 185 0.55 -9.54 -12.16
N PHE A 186 -0.10 -10.65 -11.80
CA PHE A 186 -1.48 -10.70 -11.28
C PHE A 186 -1.52 -10.82 -9.74
N ARG A 187 -0.77 -9.98 -9.02
CA ARG A 187 -0.62 -10.15 -7.57
C ARG A 187 -1.90 -9.90 -6.80
N SER A 188 -2.74 -8.98 -7.27
CA SER A 188 -4.02 -8.65 -6.63
C SER A 188 -5.01 -9.82 -6.68
N GLY A 189 -4.78 -10.84 -7.51
CA GLY A 189 -5.54 -12.10 -7.46
C GLY A 189 -5.15 -13.03 -6.29
N LYS A 190 -4.09 -12.70 -5.55
CA LYS A 190 -3.56 -13.49 -4.43
C LYS A 190 -3.80 -12.86 -3.07
N TRP A 191 -4.78 -11.98 -2.95
CA TRP A 191 -5.24 -11.58 -1.63
C TRP A 191 -5.82 -12.79 -0.90
N GLY A 192 -5.70 -12.81 0.43
CA GLY A 192 -6.27 -13.89 1.24
C GLY A 192 -7.79 -13.94 1.13
N THR A 193 -8.42 -14.87 1.84
CA THR A 193 -9.88 -14.95 1.93
C THR A 193 -10.41 -13.82 2.83
N PRO A 194 -11.05 -12.77 2.29
CA PRO A 194 -11.64 -11.72 3.11
C PRO A 194 -12.85 -12.24 3.88
N SER A 195 -13.32 -11.48 4.87
CA SER A 195 -14.66 -11.71 5.43
C SER A 195 -15.74 -11.43 4.38
N TYR A 196 -16.89 -12.08 4.50
CA TYR A 196 -18.04 -11.90 3.59
C TYR A 196 -18.42 -10.41 3.41
N THR A 197 -18.40 -9.62 4.47
CA THR A 197 -18.71 -8.19 4.40
C THR A 197 -17.70 -7.42 3.55
N ILE A 198 -16.40 -7.73 3.68
CA ILE A 198 -15.35 -7.10 2.89
C ILE A 198 -15.44 -7.56 1.44
N GLU A 199 -15.72 -8.84 1.21
CA GLU A 199 -15.93 -9.41 -0.12
C GLU A 199 -17.07 -8.72 -0.87
N ALA A 200 -18.23 -8.58 -0.23
CA ALA A 200 -19.39 -7.91 -0.81
C ALA A 200 -19.09 -6.44 -1.16
N ARG A 201 -18.48 -5.69 -0.23
CA ARG A 201 -18.06 -4.30 -0.47
C ARG A 201 -17.05 -4.19 -1.62
N PHE A 202 -16.11 -5.13 -1.69
CA PHE A 202 -15.11 -5.16 -2.75
C PHE A 202 -15.74 -5.47 -4.11
N ALA A 203 -16.67 -6.42 -4.18
CA ALA A 203 -17.42 -6.73 -5.41
C ALA A 203 -18.25 -5.52 -5.89
N GLU A 204 -18.93 -4.83 -4.98
CA GLU A 204 -19.65 -3.58 -5.29
C GLU A 204 -18.72 -2.51 -5.87
N MET A 205 -17.51 -2.35 -5.30
CA MET A 205 -16.50 -1.42 -5.82
C MET A 205 -16.03 -1.80 -7.22
N LEU A 206 -15.83 -3.09 -7.51
CA LEU A 206 -15.47 -3.57 -8.84
C LEU A 206 -16.58 -3.26 -9.85
N VAL A 207 -17.83 -3.59 -9.52
CA VAL A 207 -18.98 -3.31 -10.40
C VAL A 207 -19.12 -1.81 -10.64
N ALA A 208 -18.99 -0.98 -9.61
CA ALA A 208 -19.07 0.46 -9.74
C ALA A 208 -17.94 1.03 -10.63
N ALA A 209 -16.72 0.52 -10.49
CA ALA A 209 -15.56 0.96 -11.25
C ALA A 209 -15.57 0.46 -12.71
N CYS A 210 -16.07 -0.74 -12.97
CA CYS A 210 -16.19 -1.32 -14.31
C CYS A 210 -17.48 -0.91 -15.03
N GLY A 211 -18.49 -0.41 -14.31
CA GLY A 211 -19.77 0.06 -14.83
C GLY A 211 -20.89 -0.99 -14.82
N SER A 212 -20.56 -2.28 -14.80
CA SER A 212 -21.54 -3.39 -14.69
C SER A 212 -20.89 -4.67 -14.18
N SER A 213 -21.70 -5.64 -13.75
CA SER A 213 -21.25 -7.00 -13.43
C SER A 213 -20.67 -7.71 -14.64
N ASP A 214 -21.26 -7.54 -15.81
CA ASP A 214 -20.80 -8.18 -17.05
C ASP A 214 -19.40 -7.71 -17.43
N ALA A 215 -19.12 -6.41 -17.28
CA ALA A 215 -17.78 -5.86 -17.51
C ALA A 215 -16.74 -6.40 -16.51
N VAL A 216 -17.15 -6.71 -15.27
CA VAL A 216 -16.28 -7.38 -14.29
C VAL A 216 -15.98 -8.82 -14.74
N VAL A 217 -16.99 -9.56 -15.20
CA VAL A 217 -16.81 -10.92 -15.72
C VAL A 217 -15.87 -10.94 -16.92
N ASP A 218 -16.06 -10.03 -17.88
CA ASP A 218 -15.17 -9.87 -19.04
C ASP A 218 -13.72 -9.61 -18.60
N LEU A 219 -13.54 -8.78 -17.57
CA LEU A 219 -12.23 -8.48 -17.01
C LEU A 219 -11.60 -9.68 -16.28
N VAL A 220 -12.39 -10.49 -15.58
CA VAL A 220 -11.93 -11.77 -15.00
C VAL A 220 -11.44 -12.70 -16.11
N CYS A 221 -12.23 -12.90 -17.17
CA CYS A 221 -11.85 -13.72 -18.31
C CYS A 221 -10.54 -13.24 -18.94
N ARG A 222 -10.41 -11.93 -19.17
CA ARG A 222 -9.19 -11.32 -19.70
C ARG A 222 -7.98 -11.55 -18.77
N ARG A 223 -8.15 -11.45 -17.45
CA ARG A 223 -7.07 -11.73 -16.49
C ARG A 223 -6.61 -13.17 -16.60
N ILE A 224 -7.53 -14.12 -16.77
CA ILE A 224 -7.22 -15.54 -16.95
C ILE A 224 -6.47 -15.75 -18.27
N GLU A 225 -6.99 -15.25 -19.40
CA GLU A 225 -6.34 -15.32 -20.72
C GLU A 225 -4.92 -14.79 -20.69
N LEU A 226 -4.75 -13.60 -20.09
CA LEU A 226 -3.44 -13.05 -19.87
C LEU A 226 -2.64 -14.00 -18.97
N ASN A 227 -3.07 -14.37 -17.77
CA ASN A 227 -2.26 -15.24 -16.89
C ASN A 227 -1.75 -16.51 -17.59
N LEU A 228 -2.61 -17.20 -18.37
CA LEU A 228 -2.26 -18.42 -19.11
C LEU A 228 -1.40 -18.18 -20.34
N GLY A 229 -1.35 -16.94 -20.85
CA GLY A 229 -0.69 -16.63 -22.12
C GLY A 229 -1.39 -17.25 -23.33
N GLN A 230 -2.65 -17.68 -23.16
CA GLN A 230 -3.46 -18.29 -24.19
C GLN A 230 -4.54 -17.30 -24.65
N PRO A 231 -4.85 -17.24 -25.96
CA PRO A 231 -5.87 -16.32 -26.48
C PRO A 231 -7.30 -16.71 -26.11
N LYS A 232 -7.54 -17.93 -25.61
CA LYS A 232 -8.78 -18.36 -24.97
C LYS A 232 -8.46 -19.35 -23.86
N PRO A 233 -9.02 -19.20 -22.65
CA PRO A 233 -8.83 -20.18 -21.59
C PRO A 233 -9.60 -21.45 -21.94
N ASP A 234 -9.03 -22.61 -21.69
CA ASP A 234 -9.82 -23.84 -21.63
C ASP A 234 -10.64 -23.81 -20.34
N HIS A 235 -11.88 -23.32 -20.44
CA HIS A 235 -12.75 -23.15 -19.28
C HIS A 235 -13.05 -24.46 -18.54
N ASP A 236 -12.92 -25.61 -19.21
CA ASP A 236 -13.13 -26.93 -18.62
C ASP A 236 -11.93 -27.39 -17.77
N CYS A 237 -10.74 -26.83 -18.01
CA CYS A 237 -9.49 -27.17 -17.31
C CYS A 237 -8.99 -26.05 -16.37
N LEU A 238 -9.77 -24.98 -16.17
CA LEU A 238 -9.34 -23.80 -15.38
C LEU A 238 -8.89 -24.11 -13.95
N VAL A 239 -9.39 -25.19 -13.34
CA VAL A 239 -8.97 -25.58 -11.99
C VAL A 239 -7.50 -26.03 -11.96
N GLU A 240 -7.01 -26.66 -13.04
CA GLU A 240 -5.64 -27.16 -13.14
C GLU A 240 -4.63 -26.05 -13.51
N ASP A 241 -5.14 -24.97 -14.12
CA ASP A 241 -4.36 -23.88 -14.71
C ASP A 241 -4.14 -22.67 -13.78
N VAL A 242 -4.86 -22.62 -12.64
CA VAL A 242 -4.94 -21.45 -11.75
C VAL A 242 -4.24 -21.67 -10.39
N GLU A 243 -3.65 -22.85 -10.15
CA GLU A 243 -2.72 -23.11 -9.02
C GLU A 243 -1.28 -22.58 -9.29
#